data_AF-A0A1H9CDC3-F1
#
_entry.id   AF-A0A1H9CDC3-F1
#
_cell.length_a   1.000
_cell.length_b   1.000
_cell.length_c   1.000
_cell.angle_alpha   90.00
_cell.angle_beta   90.00
_cell.angle_gamma   90.00
#
_symmetry.space_group_name_H-M   'P 1'
#
loop_
_entity.id
_entity.type
_entity.pdbx_description
1 polymer ?
#
loop_
_entity_poly.entity_id
_entity_poly.type
_entity_poly.pdbx_seq_one_letter_code
_entity_poly.pdbx_strand_id
1 'polypeptide(L)'
;MQRHPLLSFFLLANLLSWTAWTPLVLSADGLGVWGFHFPRVLGSTQLTGVLPGAYLGPITSALIVTAVADGRAGLRRWAARLWRWRVRWTWYAVALLAVPAAFVVAGTVFSGGQVVAPSLTVLALYVPGLLLQMVTTGLAEEPGWRDFALPRLQARFGPLRATMLLGPLWALWHMPLFLTADWGGWPGVRWTEPLVFTAFCVSFNVVVSWFFNRTGQSLPLTMLLHVGVNNFASVVWFDMFPTLDPARTLQAQAVVAAIAAVVLLVATRGRLGYPAARRDELT
;
A
#
# COMPACT_ATOMS: atom_id res chain seq x y z
N MET A 1 -2.86 -23.56 9.09
CA MET A 1 -3.61 -22.76 8.09
C MET A 1 -5.13 -22.86 8.28
N GLN A 2 -5.75 -24.04 8.30
CA GLN A 2 -7.22 -24.17 8.46
C GLN A 2 -7.76 -23.59 9.78
N ARG A 3 -7.10 -23.86 10.92
CA ARG A 3 -7.54 -23.36 12.24
C ARG A 3 -7.24 -21.87 12.49
N HIS A 4 -6.19 -21.35 11.86
CA HIS A 4 -5.70 -19.98 12.08
C HIS A 4 -5.29 -19.28 10.76
N PRO A 5 -6.23 -19.04 9.84
CA PRO A 5 -5.91 -18.54 8.49
C PRO A 5 -5.24 -17.17 8.50
N LEU A 6 -5.70 -16.25 9.36
CA LEU A 6 -5.09 -14.92 9.49
C LEU A 6 -3.64 -14.98 9.95
N LEU A 7 -3.35 -15.73 11.01
CA LEU A 7 -1.98 -15.87 11.52
C LEU A 7 -1.07 -16.53 10.48
N SER A 8 -1.55 -17.60 9.85
CA SER A 8 -0.79 -18.28 8.78
C SER A 8 -0.48 -17.34 7.62
N PHE A 9 -1.43 -16.50 7.22
CA PHE A 9 -1.22 -15.52 6.16
C PHE A 9 -0.14 -14.49 6.53
N PHE A 10 -0.22 -13.87 7.71
CA PHE A 10 0.78 -12.88 8.11
C PHE A 10 2.18 -13.50 8.26
N LEU A 11 2.29 -14.70 8.82
CA LEU A 11 3.56 -15.40 8.93
C LEU A 11 4.16 -15.73 7.55
N LEU A 12 3.36 -16.28 6.64
CA LEU A 12 3.83 -16.59 5.28
C LEU A 12 4.18 -15.32 4.50
N ALA A 13 3.36 -14.28 4.58
CA ALA A 13 3.58 -13.05 3.82
C ALA A 13 4.91 -12.39 4.22
N ASN A 14 5.22 -12.35 5.52
CA ASN A 14 6.50 -11.84 5.99
C ASN A 14 7.64 -12.80 5.65
N LEU A 15 7.49 -14.11 5.93
CA LEU A 15 8.55 -15.08 5.67
C LEU A 15 8.97 -15.11 4.19
N LEU A 16 8.02 -15.19 3.27
CA LEU A 16 8.29 -15.28 1.85
C LEU A 16 8.88 -13.96 1.30
N SER A 17 8.33 -12.80 1.68
CA SER A 17 8.88 -11.52 1.24
C SER A 17 10.27 -11.27 1.80
N TRP A 18 10.47 -11.46 3.10
CA TRP A 18 11.75 -11.18 3.74
C TRP A 18 12.82 -12.12 3.22
N THR A 19 12.51 -13.40 3.02
CA THR A 19 13.44 -14.34 2.37
C THR A 19 13.83 -13.88 0.97
N ALA A 20 12.85 -13.42 0.17
CA ALA A 20 13.11 -12.92 -1.18
C ALA A 20 13.87 -11.59 -1.21
N TRP A 21 13.73 -10.74 -0.19
CA TRP A 21 14.44 -9.46 -0.08
C TRP A 21 15.81 -9.58 0.57
N THR A 22 16.10 -10.64 1.34
CA THR A 22 17.40 -10.84 1.98
C THR A 22 18.58 -10.69 1.00
N PRO A 23 18.56 -11.27 -0.22
CA PRO A 23 19.63 -11.06 -1.19
C PRO A 23 19.86 -9.59 -1.56
N LEU A 24 18.78 -8.80 -1.72
CA LEU A 24 18.86 -7.35 -1.96
C LEU A 24 19.39 -6.61 -0.74
N VAL A 25 18.88 -6.91 0.45
CA VAL A 25 19.30 -6.26 1.70
C VAL A 25 20.78 -6.52 1.97
N LEU A 26 21.28 -7.71 1.68
CA LEU A 26 22.70 -8.03 1.86
C LEU A 26 23.61 -7.49 0.74
N SER A 27 23.03 -7.07 -0.40
CA SER A 27 23.73 -6.59 -1.60
C SER A 27 24.51 -5.30 -1.39
N ALA A 28 25.32 -4.94 -2.38
CA ALA A 28 25.99 -3.65 -2.44
C ALA A 28 24.99 -2.46 -2.59
N ASP A 29 23.72 -2.74 -2.90
CA ASP A 29 22.62 -1.78 -2.87
C ASP A 29 21.90 -1.75 -1.50
N GLY A 30 22.43 -2.43 -0.49
CA GLY A 30 21.94 -2.45 0.90
C GLY A 30 23.08 -2.42 1.91
N LEU A 31 23.20 -3.46 2.74
CA LEU A 31 24.18 -3.56 3.82
C LEU A 31 25.62 -3.80 3.35
N GLY A 32 25.84 -4.14 2.07
CA GLY A 32 27.18 -4.32 1.50
C GLY A 32 27.91 -5.58 1.97
N VAL A 33 27.18 -6.62 2.39
CA VAL A 33 27.76 -7.89 2.87
C VAL A 33 28.40 -8.69 1.72
N TRP A 34 27.89 -8.53 0.50
CA TRP A 34 28.47 -9.09 -0.73
C TRP A 34 28.45 -8.06 -1.87
N GLY A 35 29.42 -8.15 -2.78
CA GLY A 35 29.65 -7.16 -3.84
C GLY A 35 28.70 -7.25 -5.05
N PHE A 36 27.53 -7.86 -4.91
CA PHE A 36 26.56 -7.96 -5.99
C PHE A 36 25.68 -6.71 -6.06
N HIS A 37 25.48 -6.17 -7.27
CA HIS A 37 24.53 -5.10 -7.55
C HIS A 37 23.33 -5.65 -8.32
N PHE A 38 22.13 -5.30 -7.87
CA PHE A 38 20.91 -5.63 -8.58
C PHE A 38 20.79 -4.80 -9.86
N PRO A 39 20.38 -5.40 -10.99
CA PRO A 39 20.18 -4.65 -12.23
C PRO A 39 19.14 -3.54 -12.03
N ARG A 40 19.48 -2.29 -12.41
CA ARG A 40 18.56 -1.15 -12.32
C ARG A 40 17.67 -1.10 -13.54
N VAL A 41 16.35 -1.06 -13.33
CA VAL A 41 15.34 -0.92 -14.39
C VAL A 41 14.50 0.31 -14.05
N LEU A 42 14.35 1.22 -15.02
CA LEU A 42 13.75 2.54 -14.79
C LEU A 42 14.47 3.33 -13.67
N GLY A 43 15.80 3.19 -13.59
CA GLY A 43 16.65 3.94 -12.65
C GLY A 43 16.73 3.37 -11.23
N SER A 44 15.99 2.30 -10.90
CA SER A 44 15.96 1.74 -9.54
C SER A 44 16.02 0.21 -9.52
N THR A 45 16.27 -0.34 -8.33
CA THR A 45 16.17 -1.77 -8.00
C THR A 45 14.75 -2.20 -7.64
N GLN A 46 13.73 -1.34 -7.81
CA GLN A 46 12.34 -1.63 -7.44
C GLN A 46 11.80 -2.87 -8.17
N LEU A 47 12.04 -3.00 -9.47
CA LEU A 47 11.50 -4.10 -10.27
C LEU A 47 12.28 -5.41 -10.14
N THR A 48 13.58 -5.33 -9.90
CA THR A 48 14.48 -6.49 -9.90
C THR A 48 14.74 -7.03 -8.49
N GLY A 49 14.77 -6.14 -7.49
CA GLY A 49 15.03 -6.47 -6.09
C GLY A 49 13.76 -6.50 -5.23
N VAL A 50 12.93 -5.45 -5.27
CA VAL A 50 11.76 -5.33 -4.37
C VAL A 50 10.56 -6.15 -4.87
N LEU A 51 10.30 -6.13 -6.18
CA LEU A 51 9.12 -6.76 -6.75
C LEU A 51 8.97 -8.27 -6.48
N PRO A 52 10.04 -9.10 -6.53
CA PRO A 52 9.92 -10.53 -6.23
C PRO A 52 9.34 -10.80 -4.84
N GLY A 53 9.84 -10.11 -3.81
CA GLY A 53 9.29 -10.26 -2.46
C GLY A 53 7.88 -9.67 -2.31
N ALA A 54 7.55 -8.60 -3.05
CA ALA A 54 6.19 -8.08 -3.11
C ALA A 54 5.19 -9.10 -3.66
N TYR A 55 5.53 -9.86 -4.69
CA TYR A 55 4.65 -10.91 -5.24
C TYR A 55 4.63 -12.20 -4.40
N LEU A 56 5.78 -12.60 -3.86
CA LEU A 56 5.87 -13.82 -3.05
C LEU A 56 5.21 -13.68 -1.68
N GLY A 57 5.08 -12.46 -1.15
CA GLY A 57 4.46 -12.23 0.15
C GLY A 57 2.93 -12.26 0.11
N PRO A 58 2.25 -11.12 -0.09
CA PRO A 58 0.82 -11.00 0.22
C PRO A 58 -0.06 -11.80 -0.75
N ILE A 59 0.07 -11.61 -2.06
CA ILE A 59 -0.78 -12.34 -3.04
C ILE A 59 -0.56 -13.85 -2.98
N THR A 60 0.69 -14.32 -2.92
CA THR A 60 1.00 -15.76 -2.88
C THR A 60 0.56 -16.39 -1.57
N SER A 61 0.76 -15.71 -0.43
CA SER A 61 0.27 -16.20 0.87
C SER A 61 -1.25 -16.25 0.91
N ALA A 62 -1.94 -15.25 0.37
CA ALA A 62 -3.39 -15.27 0.27
C ALA A 62 -3.90 -16.43 -0.60
N LEU A 63 -3.24 -16.69 -1.73
CA LEU A 63 -3.57 -17.83 -2.61
C LEU A 63 -3.43 -19.16 -1.85
N ILE A 64 -2.26 -19.41 -1.24
CA ILE A 64 -1.97 -20.65 -0.51
C ILE A 64 -2.95 -20.85 0.64
N VAL A 65 -3.13 -19.84 1.49
CA VAL A 65 -3.99 -19.97 2.67
C VAL A 65 -5.45 -20.10 2.28
N THR A 66 -5.93 -19.38 1.26
CA THR A 66 -7.30 -19.53 0.75
C THR A 66 -7.52 -20.92 0.16
N ALA A 67 -6.57 -21.45 -0.62
CA ALA A 67 -6.66 -22.79 -1.19
C ALA A 67 -6.79 -23.86 -0.10
N VAL A 68 -6.00 -23.75 0.97
CA VAL A 68 -5.96 -24.74 2.07
C VAL A 68 -7.12 -24.60 3.04
N ALA A 69 -7.53 -23.36 3.37
CA ALA A 69 -8.55 -23.08 4.38
C ALA A 69 -9.98 -23.06 3.82
N ASP A 70 -10.17 -22.52 2.61
CA ASP A 70 -11.49 -22.25 2.03
C ASP A 70 -11.76 -23.04 0.74
N GLY A 71 -10.78 -23.78 0.24
CA GLY A 71 -10.88 -24.62 -0.95
C GLY A 71 -11.21 -23.85 -2.23
N ARG A 72 -11.71 -24.59 -3.23
CA ARG A 72 -12.04 -24.05 -4.56
C ARG A 72 -13.08 -22.93 -4.52
N ALA A 73 -14.08 -23.05 -3.64
CA ALA A 73 -15.12 -22.03 -3.49
C ALA A 73 -14.54 -20.72 -2.91
N GLY A 74 -13.62 -20.82 -1.94
CA GLY A 74 -12.88 -19.67 -1.42
C GLY A 74 -12.06 -18.97 -2.50
N LEU A 75 -11.29 -19.74 -3.28
CA LEU A 75 -10.47 -19.21 -4.38
C LEU A 75 -11.31 -18.48 -5.42
N ARG A 76 -12.46 -19.05 -5.82
CA ARG A 76 -13.40 -18.37 -6.74
C ARG A 76 -13.90 -17.05 -6.19
N ARG A 77 -14.25 -16.98 -4.90
CA ARG A 77 -14.73 -15.74 -4.26
C ARG A 77 -13.63 -14.68 -4.16
N TRP A 78 -12.41 -15.09 -3.82
CA TRP A 78 -11.23 -14.21 -3.77
C TRP A 78 -10.90 -13.67 -5.16
N ALA A 79 -10.69 -14.55 -6.14
CA ALA A 79 -10.41 -14.14 -7.52
C ALA A 79 -11.53 -13.30 -8.16
N ALA A 80 -12.79 -13.51 -7.79
CA ALA A 80 -13.90 -12.72 -8.30
C ALA A 80 -13.82 -11.23 -7.92
N ARG A 81 -13.15 -10.85 -6.82
CA ARG A 81 -13.01 -9.44 -6.45
C ARG A 81 -12.04 -8.67 -7.34
N LEU A 82 -11.05 -9.34 -7.94
CA LEU A 82 -10.17 -8.75 -8.97
C LEU A 82 -10.94 -8.26 -10.20
N TRP A 83 -12.17 -8.73 -10.39
CA TRP A 83 -13.00 -8.37 -11.55
C TRP A 83 -14.21 -7.49 -11.18
N ARG A 84 -14.26 -6.95 -9.96
CA ARG A 84 -15.35 -6.05 -9.50
C ARG A 84 -15.17 -4.62 -9.99
N TRP A 85 -15.31 -4.41 -11.30
CA TRP A 85 -15.25 -3.09 -11.93
C TRP A 85 -16.59 -2.34 -11.91
N ARG A 86 -17.72 -3.03 -11.72
CA ARG A 86 -19.04 -2.37 -11.71
C ARG A 86 -19.27 -1.58 -10.42
N VAL A 87 -18.73 -0.36 -10.38
CA VAL A 87 -18.84 0.61 -9.29
C VAL A 87 -19.29 1.96 -9.86
N ARG A 88 -20.00 2.77 -9.08
CA ARG A 88 -20.42 4.13 -9.51
C ARG A 88 -19.20 4.93 -9.96
N TRP A 89 -19.31 5.62 -11.10
CA TRP A 89 -18.21 6.37 -11.73
C TRP A 89 -17.56 7.41 -10.80
N THR A 90 -18.32 7.97 -9.87
CA THR A 90 -17.82 8.93 -8.87
C THR A 90 -16.65 8.34 -8.06
N TRP A 91 -16.64 7.04 -7.80
CA TRP A 91 -15.55 6.38 -7.07
C TRP A 91 -14.28 6.21 -7.90
N TYR A 92 -14.39 6.15 -9.23
CA TYR A 92 -13.23 6.21 -10.11
C TYR A 92 -12.58 7.58 -10.07
N ALA A 93 -13.40 8.64 -10.11
CA ALA A 93 -12.90 10.01 -9.95
C ALA A 93 -12.23 10.20 -8.59
N VAL A 94 -12.81 9.68 -7.50
CA VAL A 94 -12.16 9.70 -6.17
C VAL A 94 -10.84 8.94 -6.19
N ALA A 95 -10.78 7.72 -6.75
CA ALA A 95 -9.54 6.95 -6.81
C ALA A 95 -8.42 7.67 -7.59
N LEU A 96 -8.77 8.34 -8.69
CA LEU A 96 -7.81 9.01 -9.56
C LEU A 96 -7.39 10.40 -9.07
N LEU A 97 -8.27 11.14 -8.39
CA LEU A 97 -8.06 12.56 -8.09
C LEU A 97 -7.79 12.83 -6.60
N ALA A 98 -8.30 12.00 -5.69
CA ALA A 98 -8.17 12.30 -4.26
C ALA A 98 -6.72 12.30 -3.79
N VAL A 99 -5.91 11.33 -4.26
CA VAL A 99 -4.49 11.25 -3.89
C VAL A 99 -3.68 12.40 -4.50
N PRO A 100 -3.71 12.67 -5.83
CA PRO A 100 -3.03 13.83 -6.39
C PRO A 100 -3.41 15.14 -5.71
N ALA A 101 -4.71 15.38 -5.50
CA ALA A 101 -5.18 16.61 -4.84
C ALA A 101 -4.63 16.73 -3.41
N ALA A 102 -4.70 15.66 -2.61
CA ALA A 102 -4.17 15.65 -1.25
C ALA A 102 -2.65 15.88 -1.22
N PHE A 103 -1.91 15.27 -2.15
CA PHE A 103 -0.45 15.36 -2.19
C PHE A 103 0.01 16.73 -2.69
N VAL A 104 -0.69 17.34 -3.65
CA VAL A 104 -0.42 18.72 -4.07
C VAL A 104 -0.66 19.70 -2.93
N VAL A 105 -1.76 19.56 -2.19
CA VAL A 105 -2.03 20.40 -1.01
C VAL A 105 -0.94 20.23 0.05
N ALA A 106 -0.58 18.99 0.38
CA ALA A 106 0.45 18.69 1.37
C ALA A 106 1.83 19.24 0.94
N GLY A 107 2.23 19.00 -0.30
CA GLY A 107 3.49 19.48 -0.87
C GLY A 107 3.56 21.01 -0.86
N THR A 108 2.48 21.70 -1.26
CA THR A 108 2.41 23.16 -1.26
C THR A 108 2.61 23.75 0.14
N VAL A 109 1.98 23.15 1.16
CA VAL A 109 2.15 23.59 2.55
C VAL A 109 3.58 23.35 3.04
N PHE A 110 4.13 22.16 2.78
CA PHE A 110 5.46 21.78 3.27
C PHE A 110 6.60 22.47 2.53
N SER A 111 6.39 22.88 1.27
CA SER A 111 7.38 23.63 0.49
C SER A 111 7.35 25.14 0.75
N GLY A 112 6.47 25.62 1.65
CA GLY A 112 6.29 27.05 1.90
C GLY A 112 5.68 27.79 0.71
N GLY A 113 4.84 27.12 -0.09
CA GLY A 113 4.21 27.67 -1.28
C GLY A 113 5.03 27.58 -2.56
N GLN A 114 6.22 26.96 -2.51
CA GLN A 114 7.04 26.74 -3.70
C GLN A 114 6.52 25.52 -4.48
N VAL A 115 5.81 25.78 -5.58
CA VAL A 115 5.20 24.75 -6.43
C VAL A 115 5.60 24.98 -7.87
N VAL A 116 6.02 23.91 -8.53
CA VAL A 116 6.32 23.92 -9.97
C VAL A 116 5.25 23.11 -10.69
N ALA A 117 4.84 23.58 -11.87
CA ALA A 117 3.95 22.81 -12.72
C ALA A 117 4.69 21.56 -13.24
N PRO A 118 4.06 20.37 -13.26
CA PRO A 118 4.71 19.17 -13.76
C PRO A 118 5.08 19.33 -15.24
N SER A 119 6.27 18.86 -15.58
CA SER A 119 6.79 18.83 -16.94
C SER A 119 5.92 17.97 -17.88
N LEU A 120 5.98 18.26 -19.18
CA LEU A 120 5.23 17.47 -20.18
C LEU A 120 5.62 15.98 -20.14
N THR A 121 6.90 15.68 -19.88
CA THR A 121 7.38 14.30 -19.73
C THR A 121 6.73 13.61 -18.54
N VAL A 122 6.66 14.26 -17.38
CA VAL A 122 6.01 13.71 -16.19
C VAL A 122 4.52 13.48 -16.43
N LEU A 123 3.84 14.42 -17.09
CA LEU A 123 2.43 14.27 -17.47
C LEU A 123 2.22 13.08 -18.43
N ALA A 124 3.11 12.92 -19.42
CA ALA A 124 3.06 11.80 -20.37
C ALA A 124 3.32 10.44 -19.70
N LEU A 125 4.17 10.40 -18.68
CA LEU A 125 4.50 9.19 -17.93
C LEU A 125 3.50 8.84 -16.83
N TYR A 126 2.60 9.75 -16.45
CA TYR A 126 1.67 9.54 -15.35
C TYR A 126 0.77 8.31 -15.55
N VAL A 127 0.13 8.19 -16.72
CA VAL A 127 -0.78 7.07 -17.02
C VAL A 127 -0.01 5.76 -17.21
N PRO A 128 1.08 5.68 -18.01
CA PRO A 128 1.91 4.48 -18.08
C PRO A 128 2.44 4.01 -16.73
N GLY A 129 2.92 4.94 -15.89
CA GLY A 129 3.38 4.65 -14.53
C GLY A 129 2.27 4.09 -13.66
N LEU A 130 1.06 4.67 -13.72
CA LEU A 130 -0.09 4.18 -12.97
C LEU A 130 -0.46 2.74 -13.37
N LEU A 131 -0.47 2.44 -14.66
CA LEU A 131 -0.74 1.09 -15.18
C LEU A 131 0.34 0.09 -14.78
N LEU A 132 1.61 0.50 -14.80
CA LEU A 132 2.71 -0.33 -14.29
C LEU A 132 2.49 -0.62 -12.80
N GLN A 133 2.18 0.40 -12.00
CA GLN A 133 1.98 0.25 -10.55
C GLN A 133 0.76 -0.60 -10.21
N MET A 134 -0.29 -0.61 -11.04
CA MET A 134 -1.42 -1.55 -10.88
C MET A 134 -0.96 -3.01 -10.84
N VAL A 135 0.06 -3.34 -11.63
CA VAL A 135 0.65 -4.68 -11.67
C VAL A 135 1.68 -4.83 -10.56
N THR A 136 2.63 -3.91 -10.45
CA THR A 136 3.82 -4.10 -9.60
C THR A 136 3.57 -3.86 -8.11
N THR A 137 2.60 -3.01 -7.76
CA THR A 137 2.26 -2.68 -6.37
C THR A 137 0.84 -3.16 -6.05
N GLY A 138 -0.14 -2.72 -6.85
CA GLY A 138 -1.56 -3.03 -6.61
C GLY A 138 -1.83 -4.53 -6.58
N LEU A 139 -1.44 -5.26 -7.63
CA LEU A 139 -1.70 -6.70 -7.72
C LEU A 139 -0.85 -7.51 -6.75
N ALA A 140 0.40 -7.10 -6.51
CA ALA A 140 1.29 -7.79 -5.58
C ALA A 140 0.76 -7.76 -4.13
N GLU A 141 0.15 -6.66 -3.71
CA GLU A 141 -0.20 -6.40 -2.32
C GLU A 141 -1.70 -6.54 -1.99
N GLU A 142 -2.57 -5.89 -2.75
CA GLU A 142 -3.99 -5.73 -2.42
C GLU A 142 -4.77 -7.04 -2.28
N PRO A 143 -4.54 -8.07 -3.12
CA PRO A 143 -5.20 -9.36 -2.95
C PRO A 143 -4.90 -10.02 -1.60
N GLY A 144 -3.72 -9.73 -1.03
CA GLY A 144 -3.36 -10.15 0.32
C GLY A 144 -4.00 -9.27 1.39
N TRP A 145 -3.69 -7.97 1.39
CA TRP A 145 -4.07 -7.10 2.48
C TRP A 145 -5.56 -6.77 2.51
N ARG A 146 -6.14 -6.39 1.37
CA ARG A 146 -7.50 -5.84 1.30
C ARG A 146 -8.54 -6.90 0.98
N ASP A 147 -8.21 -7.92 0.19
CA ASP A 147 -9.15 -9.01 -0.11
C ASP A 147 -9.05 -10.17 0.90
N PHE A 148 -7.84 -10.67 1.18
CA PHE A 148 -7.70 -11.79 2.11
C PHE A 148 -7.82 -11.37 3.58
N ALA A 149 -6.96 -10.45 4.04
CA ALA A 149 -6.81 -10.16 5.48
C ALA A 149 -7.94 -9.27 6.02
N LEU A 150 -8.20 -8.12 5.36
CA LEU A 150 -9.14 -7.13 5.87
C LEU A 150 -10.55 -7.68 6.12
N PRO A 151 -11.21 -8.43 5.23
CA PRO A 151 -12.58 -8.91 5.48
C PRO A 151 -12.64 -9.90 6.64
N ARG A 152 -11.63 -10.75 6.80
CA ARG A 152 -11.51 -11.70 7.91
C ARG A 152 -11.27 -10.99 9.24
N LEU A 153 -10.44 -9.94 9.25
CA LEU A 153 -10.23 -9.10 10.41
C LEU A 153 -11.48 -8.32 10.79
N GLN A 154 -12.17 -7.74 9.80
CA GLN A 154 -13.41 -6.98 10.02
C GLN A 154 -14.52 -7.87 10.59
N ALA A 155 -14.63 -9.11 10.10
CA ALA A 155 -15.57 -10.09 10.64
C ALA A 155 -15.25 -10.46 12.10
N ARG A 156 -13.99 -10.50 12.50
CA ARG A 156 -13.63 -10.89 13.87
C ARG A 156 -13.61 -9.74 14.88
N PHE A 157 -13.21 -8.55 14.45
CA PHE A 157 -12.90 -7.44 15.36
C PHE A 157 -13.72 -6.17 15.08
N GLY A 158 -14.52 -6.15 14.01
CA GLY A 158 -15.19 -4.96 13.51
C GLY A 158 -14.26 -4.04 12.69
N PRO A 159 -14.83 -3.06 11.98
CA PRO A 159 -14.10 -2.25 10.99
C PRO A 159 -12.92 -1.48 11.57
N LEU A 160 -13.12 -0.77 12.68
CA LEU A 160 -12.07 0.06 13.28
C LEU A 160 -10.87 -0.77 13.74
N ARG A 161 -11.10 -1.79 14.57
CA ARG A 161 -10.02 -2.63 15.13
C ARG A 161 -9.29 -3.40 14.03
N ALA A 162 -10.02 -3.91 13.03
CA ALA A 162 -9.42 -4.58 11.88
C ALA A 162 -8.45 -3.68 11.12
N THR A 163 -8.87 -2.44 10.83
CA THR A 163 -8.04 -1.45 10.17
C THR A 163 -6.84 -1.03 11.03
N MET A 164 -7.03 -0.80 12.33
CA MET A 164 -5.95 -0.43 13.26
C MET A 164 -4.94 -1.56 13.47
N LEU A 165 -5.34 -2.82 13.33
CA LEU A 165 -4.42 -3.96 13.38
C LEU A 165 -3.67 -4.17 12.06
N LEU A 166 -4.36 -4.00 10.92
CA LEU A 166 -3.76 -4.23 9.61
C LEU A 166 -2.69 -3.18 9.25
N GLY A 167 -2.87 -1.92 9.66
CA GLY A 167 -1.92 -0.84 9.38
C GLY A 167 -0.49 -1.11 9.86
N PRO A 168 -0.27 -1.41 11.16
CA PRO A 168 1.06 -1.74 11.68
C PRO A 168 1.64 -3.04 11.09
N LEU A 169 0.80 -4.04 10.82
CA LEU A 169 1.25 -5.29 10.18
C LEU A 169 1.73 -5.05 8.75
N TRP A 170 1.07 -4.13 8.02
CA TRP A 170 1.49 -3.70 6.71
C TRP A 170 2.78 -2.87 6.77
N ALA A 171 2.94 -2.00 7.78
CA ALA A 171 4.20 -1.29 8.00
C ALA A 171 5.35 -2.25 8.31
N LEU A 172 5.15 -3.19 9.25
CA LEU A 172 6.13 -4.19 9.66
C LEU A 172 6.66 -4.98 8.46
N TRP A 173 5.76 -5.35 7.54
CA TRP A 173 6.13 -6.07 6.33
C TRP A 173 7.23 -5.36 5.54
N HIS A 174 7.21 -4.03 5.44
CA HIS A 174 8.20 -3.24 4.69
C HIS A 174 9.54 -3.05 5.41
N MET A 175 9.65 -3.34 6.71
CA MET A 175 10.79 -2.90 7.52
C MET A 175 12.18 -3.29 6.97
N PRO A 176 12.38 -4.50 6.40
CA PRO A 176 13.68 -4.85 5.81
C PRO A 176 14.12 -3.93 4.66
N LEU A 177 13.17 -3.35 3.92
CA LEU A 177 13.48 -2.49 2.77
C LEU A 177 14.14 -1.17 3.18
N PHE A 178 13.99 -0.73 4.43
CA PHE A 178 14.73 0.42 4.97
C PHE A 178 16.25 0.22 4.99
N LEU A 179 16.72 -1.03 4.88
CA LEU A 179 18.14 -1.39 4.80
C LEU A 179 18.67 -1.40 3.35
N THR A 180 17.90 -0.88 2.40
CA THR A 180 18.28 -0.77 0.98
C THR A 180 18.44 0.69 0.58
N ALA A 181 19.36 0.97 -0.35
CA ALA A 181 19.70 2.32 -0.78
C ALA A 181 18.54 2.98 -1.54
N ASP A 182 17.98 2.31 -2.55
CA ASP A 182 16.97 2.93 -3.43
C ASP A 182 15.59 3.07 -2.75
N TRP A 183 15.15 2.08 -1.96
CA TRP A 183 13.83 2.12 -1.32
C TRP A 183 13.89 2.80 0.04
N GLY A 184 14.88 2.42 0.85
CA GLY A 184 15.01 2.84 2.24
C GLY A 184 15.84 4.10 2.45
N GLY A 185 16.75 4.41 1.53
CA GLY A 185 17.75 5.46 1.70
C GLY A 185 18.96 5.04 2.54
N TRP A 186 19.21 3.73 2.73
CA TRP A 186 20.38 3.24 3.47
C TRP A 186 21.71 3.65 2.81
N PRO A 187 22.77 4.03 3.57
CA PRO A 187 22.83 4.16 5.03
C PRO A 187 22.39 5.55 5.55
N GLY A 188 21.92 6.45 4.68
CA GLY A 188 21.54 7.82 5.02
C GLY A 188 20.16 7.98 5.68
N VAL A 189 19.37 6.91 5.75
CA VAL A 189 18.06 6.91 6.40
C VAL A 189 18.17 7.16 7.90
N ARG A 190 17.36 8.08 8.44
CA ARG A 190 17.35 8.31 9.89
C ARG A 190 16.41 7.32 10.58
N TRP A 191 16.67 7.05 11.85
CA TRP A 191 15.87 6.13 12.67
C TRP A 191 14.39 6.54 12.81
N THR A 192 14.06 7.81 12.56
CA THR A 192 12.68 8.31 12.57
C THR A 192 11.86 7.89 11.36
N GLU A 193 12.48 7.58 10.23
CA GLU A 193 11.79 7.36 8.95
C GLU A 193 10.88 6.13 8.99
N PRO A 194 11.31 4.97 9.52
CA PRO A 194 10.42 3.83 9.74
C PRO A 194 9.21 4.14 10.64
N LEU A 195 9.36 5.05 11.61
CA LEU A 195 8.27 5.47 12.50
C LEU A 195 7.25 6.36 11.77
N VAL A 196 7.74 7.33 10.99
CA VAL A 196 6.88 8.19 10.16
C VAL A 196 6.16 7.36 9.10
N PHE A 197 6.87 6.41 8.47
CA PHE A 197 6.27 5.46 7.53
C PHE A 197 5.21 4.58 8.19
N THR A 198 5.45 4.11 9.41
CA THR A 198 4.44 3.35 10.18
C THR A 198 3.20 4.20 10.44
N ALA A 199 3.38 5.47 10.83
CA ALA A 199 2.25 6.39 11.01
C ALA A 199 1.48 6.64 9.70
N PHE A 200 2.20 6.75 8.57
CA PHE A 200 1.60 6.80 7.23
C PHE A 200 0.80 5.52 6.93
N CYS A 201 1.38 4.33 7.09
CA CYS A 201 0.71 3.06 6.83
C CYS A 201 -0.56 2.89 7.67
N VAL A 202 -0.52 3.22 8.97
CA VAL A 202 -1.69 3.16 9.86
C VAL A 202 -2.78 4.11 9.37
N SER A 203 -2.42 5.35 9.08
CA SER A 203 -3.37 6.39 8.66
C SER A 203 -3.96 6.11 7.28
N PHE A 204 -3.10 5.79 6.31
CA PHE A 204 -3.52 5.49 4.95
C PHE A 204 -4.36 4.21 4.89
N ASN A 205 -4.06 3.21 5.74
CA ASN A 205 -4.90 2.01 5.83
C ASN A 205 -6.34 2.31 6.26
N VAL A 206 -6.59 3.39 7.02
CA VAL A 206 -7.97 3.88 7.30
C VAL A 206 -8.65 4.33 6.03
N VAL A 207 -7.98 5.15 5.23
CA VAL A 207 -8.50 5.68 3.96
C VAL A 207 -8.82 4.53 3.00
N VAL A 208 -7.87 3.61 2.82
CA VAL A 208 -8.02 2.46 1.90
C VAL A 208 -9.10 1.49 2.40
N SER A 209 -9.16 1.21 3.70
CA SER A 209 -10.20 0.35 4.29
C SER A 209 -11.60 0.93 4.09
N TRP A 210 -11.75 2.24 4.33
CA TRP A 210 -13.02 2.94 4.09
C TRP A 210 -13.41 2.87 2.61
N PHE A 211 -12.47 3.19 1.72
CA PHE A 211 -12.71 3.19 0.28
C PHE A 211 -13.09 1.80 -0.24
N PHE A 212 -12.38 0.76 0.19
CA PHE A 212 -12.68 -0.64 -0.12
C PHE A 212 -14.11 -1.01 0.32
N ASN A 213 -14.50 -0.66 1.53
CA ASN A 213 -15.86 -0.93 2.02
C ASN A 213 -16.92 -0.16 1.21
N ARG A 214 -16.68 1.12 0.91
CA ARG A 214 -17.63 1.99 0.19
C ARG A 214 -17.81 1.65 -1.28
N THR A 215 -16.80 1.05 -1.90
CA THR A 215 -16.86 0.57 -3.29
C THR A 215 -17.45 -0.83 -3.42
N GLY A 216 -18.04 -1.38 -2.35
CA GLY A 216 -18.59 -2.74 -2.37
C GLY A 216 -17.50 -3.82 -2.43
N GLN A 217 -16.33 -3.53 -1.86
CA GLN A 217 -15.15 -4.38 -1.87
C GLN A 217 -14.61 -4.60 -3.29
N SER A 218 -14.54 -3.51 -4.07
CA SER A 218 -13.92 -3.51 -5.38
C SER A 218 -12.40 -3.47 -5.23
N LEU A 219 -11.75 -4.58 -5.58
CA LEU A 219 -10.30 -4.67 -5.49
C LEU A 219 -9.60 -3.78 -6.53
N PRO A 220 -10.03 -3.71 -7.81
CA PRO A 220 -9.36 -2.87 -8.80
C PRO A 220 -9.37 -1.37 -8.47
N LEU A 221 -10.49 -0.84 -7.97
CA LEU A 221 -10.52 0.58 -7.58
C LEU A 221 -9.69 0.84 -6.32
N THR A 222 -9.62 -0.15 -5.42
CA THR A 222 -8.80 -0.06 -4.21
C THR A 222 -7.31 -0.10 -4.55
N MET A 223 -6.92 -0.96 -5.49
CA MET A 223 -5.60 -0.94 -6.12
C MET A 223 -5.34 0.41 -6.75
N LEU A 224 -6.27 0.94 -7.56
CA LEU A 224 -6.13 2.24 -8.23
C LEU A 224 -5.86 3.39 -7.24
N LEU A 225 -6.60 3.42 -6.14
CA LEU A 225 -6.37 4.40 -5.06
C LEU A 225 -4.99 4.21 -4.42
N HIS A 226 -4.60 2.98 -4.08
CA HIS A 226 -3.30 2.69 -3.48
C HIS A 226 -2.17 3.10 -4.42
N VAL A 227 -2.17 2.63 -5.66
CA VAL A 227 -1.10 2.90 -6.62
C VAL A 227 -1.06 4.37 -7.04
N GLY A 228 -2.14 5.12 -6.86
CA GLY A 228 -2.14 6.57 -7.00
C GLY A 228 -1.13 7.24 -6.07
N VAL A 229 -0.94 6.71 -4.85
CA VAL A 229 0.10 7.18 -3.91
C VAL A 229 1.48 6.92 -4.49
N ASN A 230 1.76 5.66 -4.83
CA ASN A 230 3.08 5.27 -5.30
C ASN A 230 3.44 5.97 -6.61
N ASN A 231 2.49 6.06 -7.55
CA ASN A 231 2.71 6.72 -8.83
C ASN A 231 2.94 8.23 -8.67
N PHE A 232 2.14 8.91 -7.84
CA PHE A 232 2.35 10.34 -7.61
C PHE A 232 3.68 10.60 -6.91
N ALA A 233 4.01 9.82 -5.87
CA ALA A 233 5.28 9.95 -5.14
C ALA A 233 6.50 9.68 -6.03
N SER A 234 6.44 8.69 -6.92
CA SER A 234 7.58 8.30 -7.76
C SER A 234 7.73 9.12 -9.04
N VAL A 235 6.64 9.58 -9.64
CA VAL A 235 6.66 10.20 -11.00
C VAL A 235 6.47 11.71 -10.95
N VAL A 236 5.61 12.21 -10.05
CA VAL A 236 5.15 13.60 -10.08
C VAL A 236 5.79 14.45 -8.98
N TRP A 237 5.94 13.88 -7.78
CA TRP A 237 6.25 14.63 -6.58
C TRP A 237 7.53 15.47 -6.68
N PHE A 238 8.66 14.85 -7.05
CA PHE A 238 9.95 15.54 -7.07
C PHE A 238 10.08 16.58 -8.20
N ASP A 239 9.25 16.48 -9.24
CA ASP A 239 9.18 17.48 -10.31
C ASP A 239 8.40 18.72 -9.84
N MET A 240 7.29 18.51 -9.12
CA MET A 240 6.48 19.61 -8.59
C MET A 240 7.07 20.29 -7.35
N PHE A 241 7.78 19.54 -6.51
CA PHE A 241 8.30 19.99 -5.21
C PHE A 241 9.82 19.71 -5.08
N PRO A 242 10.67 20.31 -5.95
CA PRO A 242 12.10 20.01 -6.00
C PRO A 242 12.87 20.44 -4.74
N THR A 243 12.28 21.30 -3.90
CA THR A 243 12.89 21.77 -2.65
C THR A 243 12.62 20.87 -1.46
N LEU A 244 11.75 19.86 -1.59
CA LEU A 244 11.46 18.90 -0.54
C LEU A 244 12.37 17.68 -0.63
N ASP A 245 13.16 17.45 0.41
CA ASP A 245 13.91 16.20 0.54
C ASP A 245 12.97 14.99 0.74
N PRO A 246 13.45 13.75 0.53
CA PRO A 246 12.64 12.54 0.68
C PRO A 246 11.98 12.38 2.05
N ALA A 247 12.61 12.91 3.10
CA ALA A 247 12.15 12.75 4.46
C ALA A 247 11.00 13.73 4.79
N ARG A 248 11.12 14.99 4.34
CA ARG A 248 10.04 15.98 4.34
C ARG A 248 8.86 15.52 3.49
N THR A 249 9.15 14.87 2.37
CA THR A 249 8.15 14.24 1.51
C THR A 249 7.33 13.20 2.28
N LEU A 250 8.01 12.25 2.94
CA LEU A 250 7.33 11.23 3.75
C LEU A 250 6.51 11.85 4.90
N GLN A 251 7.02 12.91 5.55
CA GLN A 251 6.27 13.63 6.58
C GLN A 251 5.00 14.29 6.03
N ALA A 252 5.08 14.96 4.89
CA ALA A 252 3.92 15.59 4.25
C ALA A 252 2.83 14.56 3.92
N GLN A 253 3.24 13.41 3.36
CA GLN A 253 2.34 12.29 3.05
C GLN A 253 1.73 11.67 4.31
N ALA A 254 2.52 11.47 5.36
CA ALA A 254 2.03 10.98 6.65
C ALA A 254 1.00 11.91 7.28
N VAL A 255 1.27 13.23 7.26
CA VAL A 255 0.37 14.24 7.83
C VAL A 255 -0.95 14.29 7.07
N VAL A 256 -0.93 14.34 5.74
CA VAL A 256 -2.19 14.40 4.96
C VAL A 256 -2.99 13.11 5.07
N ALA A 257 -2.32 11.95 5.14
CA ALA A 257 -2.98 10.68 5.40
C ALA A 257 -3.60 10.65 6.80
N ALA A 258 -2.91 11.17 7.83
CA ALA A 258 -3.42 11.25 9.19
C ALA A 258 -4.65 12.16 9.30
N ILE A 259 -4.63 13.34 8.65
CA ILE A 259 -5.77 14.24 8.58
C ILE A 259 -6.97 13.54 7.92
N ALA A 260 -6.77 12.92 6.76
CA ALA A 260 -7.82 12.17 6.07
C ALA A 260 -8.37 11.02 6.92
N ALA A 261 -7.49 10.29 7.63
CA ALA A 261 -7.88 9.22 8.54
C ALA A 261 -8.76 9.74 9.69
N VAL A 262 -8.35 10.83 10.35
CA VAL A 262 -9.13 11.45 11.44
C VAL A 262 -10.49 11.90 10.94
N VAL A 263 -10.54 12.61 9.81
CA VAL A 263 -11.81 13.05 9.20
C VAL A 263 -12.73 11.86 8.92
N LEU A 264 -12.21 10.77 8.33
CA LEU A 264 -13.00 9.57 8.05
C LEU A 264 -13.45 8.85 9.31
N LEU A 265 -12.61 8.76 10.33
CA LEU A 265 -12.95 8.15 11.61
C LEU A 265 -14.08 8.89 12.31
N VAL A 266 -14.01 10.23 12.34
CA VAL A 266 -15.05 11.10 12.91
C VAL A 266 -16.33 11.00 12.08
N ALA A 267 -16.24 11.23 10.77
CA ALA A 267 -17.41 11.27 9.87
C ALA A 267 -18.15 9.92 9.81
N THR A 268 -17.44 8.80 9.95
CA THR A 268 -18.05 7.46 9.94
C THR A 268 -18.28 6.89 11.34
N ARG A 269 -17.91 7.61 12.40
CA ARG A 269 -17.93 7.13 13.79
C ARG A 269 -17.23 5.77 13.93
N GLY A 270 -16.08 5.62 13.28
CA GLY A 270 -15.30 4.38 13.24
C GLY A 270 -15.90 3.22 12.42
N ARG A 271 -17.04 3.42 11.73
CA ARG A 271 -17.67 2.35 10.94
C ARG A 271 -16.98 2.12 9.59
N LEU A 272 -16.26 3.13 9.09
CA LEU A 272 -15.48 3.05 7.84
C LEU A 272 -16.27 2.46 6.65
N GLY A 273 -17.56 2.80 6.54
CA GLY A 273 -18.42 2.32 5.44
C GLY A 273 -18.75 0.82 5.47
N TYR A 274 -18.41 0.08 6.54
CA TYR A 274 -18.70 -1.34 6.67
C TYR A 274 -20.21 -1.60 6.84
N PRO A 275 -20.85 -2.48 6.04
CA PRO A 275 -22.30 -2.69 6.08
C PRO A 275 -22.80 -3.25 7.41
N ALA A 276 -23.93 -2.72 7.91
CA ALA A 276 -24.55 -3.18 9.16
C ALA A 276 -25.01 -4.65 9.11
N ALA A 277 -25.57 -5.11 7.98
CA ALA A 277 -26.03 -6.49 7.82
C ALA A 277 -24.93 -7.56 8.02
N ARG A 278 -23.64 -7.21 7.84
CA ARG A 278 -22.52 -8.12 8.11
C ARG A 278 -22.03 -8.10 9.56
N ARG A 279 -22.56 -7.18 10.37
CA ARG A 279 -22.31 -7.12 11.81
C ARG A 279 -23.24 -8.07 12.56
N ASP A 280 -24.47 -8.21 12.08
CA ASP A 280 -25.51 -9.00 12.73
C ASP A 280 -25.35 -10.51 12.51
N GLU A 281 -24.56 -10.94 11.51
CA GLU A 281 -24.11 -12.34 11.37
C GLU A 281 -23.11 -12.78 12.46
N LEU A 282 -22.68 -11.86 13.34
CA LEU A 282 -21.62 -12.07 14.35
C LEU A 282 -22.11 -11.83 15.78
N THR A 283 -23.38 -11.48 15.97
CA THR A 283 -24.05 -11.31 17.28
C THR A 283 -25.10 -12.39 17.44
#